data_AF-A0A650A529-F1
#
_entry.id   AF-A0A650A529-F1
#
_cell.length_a   1.000
_cell.length_b   1.000
_cell.length_c   1.000
_cell.angle_alpha   90.00
_cell.angle_beta   90.00
_cell.angle_gamma   90.00
#
_symmetry.space_group_name_H-M   'P 1'
#
loop_
_entity.id
_entity.type
_entity.pdbx_description
1 polymer ?
#
loop_
_entity_poly.entity_id
_entity_poly.type
_entity_poly.pdbx_seq_one_letter_code
_entity_poly.pdbx_strand_id
1 'polypeptide(L)'
;MPDNRPFVPSTVALGLVALGHAALTWPPAATVAFFGGGAVVAFVAEAVVIALGLLEHHVGPKIFGVPMYVLFGWTGVVYVAFRLALLWTAGWPAVAVGAILATTADLLTDHQGVVNGYWTYTDDLPGPRFRGVPWWNYLGWLTISATTATLPVAVL
;
A
#
# COMPACT_ATOMS: atom_id res chain seq x y z
N MET A 1 -7.17 -14.13 22.53
CA MET A 1 -6.82 -13.17 21.46
C MET A 1 -6.27 -13.98 20.29
N PRO A 2 -6.63 -13.68 19.03
CA PRO A 2 -6.04 -14.35 17.87
C PRO A 2 -4.51 -14.17 17.92
N ASP A 3 -3.76 -15.21 17.57
CA ASP A 3 -2.30 -15.14 17.56
C ASP A 3 -1.84 -14.32 16.36
N ASN A 4 -1.71 -13.00 16.56
CA ASN A 4 -1.34 -12.01 15.54
C ASN A 4 0.16 -12.01 15.20
N ARG A 5 0.93 -12.97 15.74
CA ARG A 5 2.38 -13.13 15.52
C ARG A 5 2.81 -13.22 14.04
N PRO A 6 2.04 -13.77 13.07
CA PRO A 6 2.52 -13.84 11.69
C PRO A 6 2.26 -12.58 10.86
N PHE A 7 1.51 -11.58 11.35
CA PHE A 7 1.10 -10.43 10.53
C PHE A 7 2.29 -9.67 9.95
N VAL A 8 3.12 -9.06 10.79
CA VAL A 8 4.29 -8.29 10.32
C VAL A 8 5.24 -9.13 9.45
N PRO A 9 5.66 -10.34 9.86
CA PRO A 9 6.53 -11.17 9.03
C PRO A 9 5.92 -11.52 7.66
N SER A 10 4.63 -11.85 7.60
CA SER A 10 3.97 -12.18 6.33
C SER A 10 3.86 -10.98 5.40
N THR A 11 3.53 -9.80 5.93
CA THR A 11 3.47 -8.56 5.16
C THR A 11 4.83 -8.17 4.59
N VAL A 12 5.90 -8.30 5.39
CA VAL A 12 7.26 -8.06 4.92
C VAL A 12 7.68 -9.11 3.89
N ALA A 13 7.38 -10.39 4.12
CA ALA A 13 7.71 -11.47 3.19
C ALA A 13 7.05 -11.26 1.82
N LEU A 14 5.78 -10.84 1.78
CA LEU A 14 5.09 -10.48 0.53
C LEU A 14 5.87 -9.40 -0.23
N GLY A 15 6.26 -8.31 0.46
CA GLY A 15 7.02 -7.22 -0.13
C GLY A 15 8.40 -7.67 -0.64
N LEU A 16 9.12 -8.49 0.12
CA LEU A 16 10.42 -9.02 -0.28
C LEU A 16 10.35 -9.97 -1.46
N VAL A 17 9.34 -10.84 -1.52
CA VAL A 17 9.11 -11.72 -2.67
C VAL A 17 8.76 -10.92 -3.92
N ALA A 18 7.88 -9.91 -3.78
CA ALA A 18 7.53 -9.00 -4.87
C ALA A 18 8.77 -8.24 -5.39
N LEU A 19 9.58 -7.69 -4.48
CA LEU A 19 10.84 -7.01 -4.82
C LEU A 19 11.83 -7.95 -5.50
N GLY A 20 12.01 -9.17 -4.98
CA GLY A 20 12.88 -10.18 -5.58
C GLY A 20 12.42 -10.55 -7.00
N HIS A 21 11.13 -10.77 -7.18
CA HIS A 21 10.56 -11.02 -8.50
C HIS A 21 10.77 -9.83 -9.45
N ALA A 22 10.57 -8.59 -9.00
CA ALA A 22 10.83 -7.40 -9.80
C ALA A 22 12.31 -7.26 -10.18
N ALA A 23 13.22 -7.47 -9.23
CA ALA A 23 14.66 -7.41 -9.48
C ALA A 23 15.12 -8.45 -10.52
N LEU A 24 14.42 -9.58 -10.63
CA LEU A 24 14.70 -10.63 -11.61
C LEU A 24 14.04 -10.40 -12.97
N THR A 25 12.97 -9.62 -13.05
CA THR A 25 12.13 -9.53 -14.25
C THR A 25 12.08 -8.14 -14.89
N TRP A 26 12.46 -7.09 -14.16
CA TRP A 26 12.41 -5.71 -14.60
C TRP A 26 13.80 -5.06 -14.63
N PRO A 27 14.00 -4.00 -15.44
CA PRO A 27 15.20 -3.18 -15.36
C PRO A 27 15.44 -2.65 -13.93
N PRO A 28 16.69 -2.56 -13.44
CA PRO A 28 16.97 -2.07 -12.09
C PRO A 28 16.38 -0.68 -11.80
N ALA A 29 16.40 0.22 -12.80
CA ALA A 29 15.82 1.55 -12.68
C ALA A 29 14.30 1.50 -12.42
N ALA A 30 13.57 0.62 -13.11
CA ALA A 30 12.13 0.42 -12.89
C ALA A 30 11.86 -0.15 -11.49
N THR A 31 12.65 -1.13 -11.04
CA THR A 31 12.52 -1.72 -9.71
C THR A 31 12.76 -0.69 -8.60
N VAL A 32 13.82 0.11 -8.71
CA VAL A 32 14.12 1.18 -7.74
C VAL A 32 13.06 2.28 -7.76
N ALA A 33 12.62 2.72 -8.95
CA ALA A 33 11.57 3.71 -9.08
C ALA A 33 10.27 3.23 -8.44
N PHE A 34 9.88 1.98 -8.68
CA PHE A 34 8.64 1.44 -8.15
C PHE A 34 8.70 1.20 -6.63
N PHE A 35 9.67 0.42 -6.15
CA PHE A 35 9.72 0.05 -4.72
C PHE A 35 10.27 1.18 -3.85
N GLY A 36 11.36 1.81 -4.28
CA GLY A 36 11.95 2.94 -3.54
C GLY A 36 11.06 4.16 -3.61
N GLY A 37 10.65 4.57 -4.80
CA GLY A 37 9.77 5.73 -4.98
C GLY A 37 8.37 5.48 -4.40
N GLY A 38 7.79 4.30 -4.61
CA GLY A 38 6.50 3.92 -4.00
C GLY A 38 6.53 3.91 -2.47
N ALA A 39 7.61 3.42 -1.86
CA ALA A 39 7.79 3.49 -0.41
C ALA A 39 7.87 4.94 0.09
N VAL A 40 8.57 5.83 -0.64
CA VAL A 40 8.61 7.27 -0.30
C VAL A 40 7.22 7.90 -0.40
N VAL A 41 6.47 7.62 -1.48
CA VAL A 41 5.11 8.15 -1.67
C VAL A 41 4.19 7.69 -0.54
N ALA A 42 4.17 6.39 -0.24
CA ALA A 42 3.35 5.83 0.84
C ALA A 42 3.76 6.42 2.20
N PHE A 43 5.06 6.48 2.50
CA PHE A 43 5.57 7.03 3.75
C PHE A 43 5.16 8.48 3.97
N VAL A 44 5.31 9.33 2.94
CA VAL A 44 4.93 10.75 3.04
C VAL A 44 3.42 10.90 3.22
N ALA A 45 2.62 10.17 2.46
CA ALA A 45 1.16 10.23 2.58
C ALA A 45 0.69 9.80 3.97
N GLU A 46 1.18 8.67 4.46
CA GLU A 46 0.91 8.15 5.81
C GLU A 46 1.34 9.15 6.89
N ALA A 47 2.57 9.68 6.80
CA ALA A 47 3.07 10.65 7.77
C ALA A 47 2.18 11.90 7.84
N VAL A 48 1.63 12.36 6.72
CA VAL A 48 0.68 13.49 6.68
C VAL A 48 -0.64 13.11 7.37
N VAL A 49 -1.22 11.95 7.05
CA VAL A 49 -2.49 11.49 7.65
C VAL A 49 -2.36 11.34 9.16
N ILE A 50 -1.25 10.78 9.62
CA ILE A 50 -0.94 10.61 11.05
C ILE A 50 -0.71 11.97 11.72
N ALA A 51 0.04 12.88 11.10
CA ALA A 51 0.26 14.23 11.64
C ALA A 51 -1.02 15.05 11.75
N LEU A 52 -2.00 14.79 10.89
CA LEU A 52 -3.34 15.38 10.95
C LEU A 52 -4.24 14.71 12.00
N GLY A 53 -3.78 13.66 12.69
CA GLY A 53 -4.55 12.95 13.71
C GLY A 53 -5.72 12.15 13.14
N LEU A 54 -5.64 11.72 11.88
CA LEU A 54 -6.71 10.95 11.22
C LEU A 54 -6.56 9.43 11.38
N LEU A 55 -5.32 8.98 11.63
CA LEU A 55 -4.96 7.57 11.75
C LEU A 55 -3.90 7.39 12.82
N GLU A 56 -4.07 6.38 13.67
CA GLU A 56 -3.07 5.95 14.64
C GLU A 56 -2.74 4.47 14.42
N HIS A 57 -1.45 4.16 14.28
CA HIS A 57 -0.96 2.78 14.23
C HIS A 57 -0.42 2.30 15.57
N HIS A 58 -0.72 1.06 15.90
CA HIS A 58 -0.37 0.41 17.18
C HIS A 58 0.75 -0.61 17.04
N VAL A 59 1.18 -0.91 15.82
CA VAL A 59 2.22 -1.91 15.53
C VAL A 59 3.55 -1.23 15.19
N GLY A 60 4.63 -1.62 15.88
CA GLY A 60 5.99 -1.13 15.65
C GLY A 60 6.85 -2.08 14.79
N PRO A 61 8.05 -1.62 14.37
CA PRO A 61 8.64 -0.30 14.59
C PRO A 61 8.01 0.80 13.70
N LYS A 62 8.02 2.05 14.20
CA LYS A 62 7.42 3.22 13.55
C LYS A 62 8.45 4.35 13.35
N ILE A 63 8.34 5.11 12.25
CA ILE A 63 9.05 6.37 12.03
C ILE A 63 8.01 7.45 11.74
N PHE A 64 8.01 8.54 12.51
CA PHE A 64 6.95 9.57 12.49
C PHE A 64 5.51 8.98 12.60
N GLY A 65 5.38 7.89 13.35
CA GLY A 65 4.11 7.15 13.50
C GLY A 65 3.82 6.13 12.38
N VAL A 66 4.50 6.22 11.23
CA VAL A 66 4.32 5.30 10.10
C VAL A 66 4.98 3.95 10.40
N PRO A 67 4.25 2.82 10.36
CA PRO A 67 4.85 1.50 10.57
C PRO A 67 5.72 1.08 9.39
N MET A 68 6.94 0.62 9.67
CA MET A 68 7.90 0.32 8.60
C MET A 68 7.51 -0.88 7.75
N TYR A 69 6.75 -1.83 8.30
CA TYR A 69 6.29 -3.00 7.55
C TYR A 69 5.27 -2.64 6.45
N VAL A 70 4.51 -1.54 6.61
CA VAL A 70 3.55 -1.06 5.60
C VAL A 70 4.25 -0.73 4.30
N LEU A 71 5.47 -0.19 4.36
CA LEU A 71 6.24 0.18 3.16
C LEU A 71 6.56 -1.05 2.29
N PHE A 72 6.81 -2.21 2.91
CA PHE A 72 6.99 -3.48 2.19
C PHE A 72 5.66 -4.05 1.73
N GLY A 73 4.67 -4.10 2.62
CA GLY A 73 3.37 -4.68 2.33
C GLY A 73 2.69 -3.99 1.17
N TRP A 74 2.57 -2.67 1.24
CA TRP A 74 1.84 -1.90 0.25
C TRP A 74 2.52 -1.91 -1.11
N THR A 75 3.83 -1.64 -1.17
CA THR A 75 4.56 -1.72 -2.45
C THR A 75 4.48 -3.12 -3.05
N GLY A 76 4.51 -4.18 -2.24
CA GLY A 76 4.28 -5.56 -2.69
C GLY A 76 2.89 -5.78 -3.29
N VAL A 77 1.83 -5.30 -2.63
CA VAL A 77 0.45 -5.38 -3.12
C VAL A 77 0.29 -4.63 -4.45
N VAL A 78 0.76 -3.39 -4.52
CA VAL A 78 0.69 -2.58 -5.74
C VAL A 78 1.49 -3.27 -6.86
N TYR A 79 2.65 -3.86 -6.56
CA TYR A 79 3.46 -4.57 -7.54
C TYR A 79 2.70 -5.74 -8.16
N VAL A 80 2.11 -6.61 -7.33
CA VAL A 80 1.34 -7.76 -7.80
C VAL A 80 0.16 -7.30 -8.63
N ALA A 81 -0.61 -6.32 -8.15
CA ALA A 81 -1.76 -5.77 -8.86
C ALA A 81 -1.39 -5.17 -10.21
N PHE A 82 -0.32 -4.37 -10.26
CA PHE A 82 0.16 -3.74 -11.49
C PHE A 82 0.78 -4.77 -12.45
N ARG A 83 1.50 -5.79 -11.96
CA ARG A 83 1.96 -6.90 -12.80
C ARG A 83 0.81 -7.67 -13.43
N LEU A 84 -0.28 -7.92 -12.69
CA LEU A 84 -1.48 -8.53 -13.25
C LEU A 84 -2.11 -7.65 -14.33
N ALA A 85 -2.18 -6.34 -14.11
CA ALA A 85 -2.66 -5.39 -15.13
C ALA A 85 -1.80 -5.44 -16.40
N LEU A 86 -0.47 -5.51 -16.26
CA LEU A 86 0.48 -5.61 -17.37
C LEU A 86 0.35 -6.91 -18.20
N LEU A 87 -0.37 -7.93 -17.72
CA LEU A 87 -0.67 -9.13 -18.52
C LEU A 87 -1.74 -8.86 -19.59
N TRP A 88 -2.59 -7.84 -19.40
CA TRP A 88 -3.74 -7.57 -20.26
C TRP A 88 -3.68 -6.22 -20.96
N THR A 89 -2.90 -5.28 -20.44
CA THR A 89 -2.81 -3.92 -20.97
C THR A 89 -1.44 -3.29 -20.68
N ALA A 90 -1.17 -2.10 -21.19
CA ALA A 90 0.11 -1.40 -21.06
C ALA A 90 -0.08 0.10 -20.80
N GLY A 91 0.98 0.79 -20.40
CA GLY A 91 0.97 2.24 -20.18
C GLY A 91 -0.05 2.70 -19.13
N TRP A 92 -0.69 3.84 -19.38
CA TRP A 92 -1.66 4.43 -18.45
C TRP A 92 -2.88 3.56 -18.12
N PRO A 93 -3.48 2.81 -19.07
CA PRO A 93 -4.48 1.81 -18.73
C PRO A 93 -4.00 0.76 -17.70
N ALA A 94 -2.76 0.28 -17.80
CA ALA A 94 -2.21 -0.65 -16.81
C ALA A 94 -2.08 0.00 -15.42
N VAL A 95 -1.70 1.27 -15.36
CA VAL A 95 -1.64 2.05 -14.11
C VAL A 95 -3.03 2.11 -13.47
N ALA A 96 -4.05 2.48 -14.25
CA ALA A 96 -5.41 2.60 -13.74
C ALA A 96 -5.95 1.27 -13.21
N VAL A 97 -5.80 0.18 -13.99
CA VAL A 97 -6.24 -1.16 -13.58
C VAL A 97 -5.46 -1.64 -12.35
N GLY A 98 -4.13 -1.47 -12.34
CA GLY A 98 -3.28 -1.86 -11.22
C GLY A 98 -3.65 -1.13 -9.92
N ALA A 99 -3.93 0.18 -10.00
CA ALA A 99 -4.33 0.98 -8.85
C ALA A 99 -5.71 0.56 -8.31
N ILE A 100 -6.67 0.29 -9.19
CA ILE A 100 -8.00 -0.23 -8.80
C ILE A 100 -7.88 -1.59 -8.12
N LEU A 101 -7.09 -2.50 -8.67
CA LEU A 101 -6.87 -3.84 -8.10
C LEU A 101 -6.18 -3.76 -6.73
N ALA A 102 -5.15 -2.93 -6.58
CA ALA A 102 -4.47 -2.72 -5.30
C ALA A 102 -5.42 -2.14 -4.23
N THR A 103 -6.20 -1.12 -4.60
CA THR A 103 -7.20 -0.50 -3.71
C THR A 103 -8.32 -1.48 -3.37
N THR A 104 -8.67 -2.40 -4.27
CA THR A 104 -9.63 -3.47 -3.97
C THR A 104 -9.07 -4.42 -2.90
N ALA A 105 -7.76 -4.72 -2.92
CA ALA A 105 -7.12 -5.47 -1.85
C ALA A 105 -7.25 -4.76 -0.49
N ASP A 106 -7.08 -3.44 -0.46
CA ASP A 106 -7.30 -2.62 0.74
C ASP A 106 -8.77 -2.65 1.19
N LEU A 107 -9.72 -2.41 0.29
CA LEU A 107 -11.17 -2.51 0.54
C LEU A 107 -11.56 -3.86 1.19
N LEU A 108 -10.92 -4.95 0.75
CA LEU A 108 -11.20 -6.29 1.24
C LEU A 108 -10.50 -6.62 2.56
N THR A 109 -9.35 -6.02 2.87
CA THR A 109 -8.49 -6.47 3.97
C THR A 109 -8.30 -5.46 5.10
N ASP A 110 -8.41 -4.15 4.85
CA ASP A 110 -8.06 -3.11 5.82
C ASP A 110 -8.88 -3.20 7.13
N HIS A 111 -10.17 -3.48 7.02
CA HIS A 111 -11.05 -3.66 8.18
C HIS A 111 -10.55 -4.74 9.16
N GLN A 112 -9.77 -5.72 8.70
CA GLN A 112 -9.18 -6.73 9.58
C GLN A 112 -8.10 -6.13 10.47
N GLY A 113 -7.32 -5.15 9.97
CA GLY A 113 -6.35 -4.44 10.78
C GLY A 113 -7.01 -3.61 11.87
N VAL A 114 -8.14 -2.97 11.57
CA VAL A 114 -8.97 -2.28 12.57
C VAL A 114 -9.51 -3.26 13.61
N VAL A 115 -10.14 -4.36 13.18
CA VAL A 115 -10.71 -5.38 14.08
C VAL A 115 -9.63 -6.03 14.96
N ASN A 116 -8.44 -6.25 14.42
CA ASN A 116 -7.31 -6.83 15.14
C ASN A 116 -6.51 -5.81 15.98
N GLY A 117 -6.91 -4.53 15.97
CA GLY A 117 -6.30 -3.47 16.78
C GLY A 117 -4.91 -3.05 16.30
N TYR A 118 -4.59 -3.23 15.01
CA TYR A 118 -3.31 -2.79 14.44
C TYR A 118 -3.27 -1.28 14.16
N TRP A 119 -4.42 -0.69 13.87
CA TRP A 119 -4.60 0.74 13.74
C TRP A 119 -6.01 1.16 14.09
N THR A 120 -6.20 2.47 14.24
CA THR A 120 -7.48 3.08 14.52
C THR A 120 -7.62 4.35 13.71
N TYR A 121 -8.72 4.48 12.98
CA TYR A 121 -9.11 5.73 12.35
C TYR A 121 -9.69 6.66 13.41
N THR A 122 -8.98 7.75 13.69
CA THR A 122 -9.31 8.73 14.74
C THR A 122 -10.03 9.96 14.19
N ASP A 123 -10.32 9.96 12.89
CA ASP A 123 -10.99 11.06 12.20
C ASP A 123 -12.46 11.21 12.58
N ASP A 124 -12.93 12.46 12.53
CA ASP A 124 -14.32 12.89 12.63
C ASP A 124 -14.88 13.37 11.28
N LEU A 125 -14.16 13.10 10.18
CA LEU A 125 -14.51 13.56 8.85
C LEU A 125 -15.85 12.94 8.40
N PRO A 126 -16.77 13.75 7.84
CA PRO A 126 -18.05 13.23 7.36
C PRO A 126 -17.86 12.34 6.14
N GLY A 127 -18.75 11.35 5.99
CA GLY A 127 -18.85 10.53 4.80
C GLY A 127 -19.04 9.04 5.10
N PRO A 128 -19.12 8.21 4.05
CA PRO A 128 -19.35 6.79 4.23
C PRO A 128 -18.12 6.10 4.83
N ARG A 129 -18.39 5.11 5.70
CA ARG A 129 -17.40 4.14 6.16
C ARG A 129 -17.82 2.76 5.68
N PHE A 130 -16.91 1.99 5.12
CA PHE A 130 -17.14 0.59 4.77
C PHE A 130 -16.42 -0.29 5.77
N ARG A 131 -17.18 -1.12 6.52
CA ARG A 131 -16.63 -1.99 7.58
C ARG A 131 -15.74 -1.24 8.60
N GLY A 132 -16.10 0.00 8.93
CA GLY A 132 -15.37 0.86 9.86
C GLY A 132 -14.21 1.66 9.27
N VAL A 133 -13.86 1.43 8.00
CA VAL A 133 -12.79 2.13 7.29
C VAL A 133 -13.38 3.33 6.53
N PRO A 134 -12.82 4.54 6.66
CA PRO A 134 -13.35 5.74 6.02
C PRO A 134 -13.07 5.79 4.51
N TRP A 135 -13.99 6.43 3.77
CA TRP A 135 -13.89 6.57 2.31
C TRP A 135 -12.57 7.18 1.83
N TRP A 136 -12.00 8.11 2.60
CA TRP A 136 -10.77 8.80 2.24
C TRP A 136 -9.56 7.86 2.26
N ASN A 137 -9.59 6.76 3.04
CA ASN A 137 -8.56 5.74 3.04
C ASN A 137 -8.43 5.12 1.65
N TYR A 138 -9.57 4.68 1.08
CA TYR A 138 -9.61 4.08 -0.26
C TYR A 138 -9.18 5.06 -1.34
N LEU A 139 -9.60 6.33 -1.24
CA LEU A 139 -9.17 7.36 -2.17
C LEU A 139 -7.65 7.64 -2.07
N GLY A 140 -7.13 7.68 -0.85
CA GLY A 140 -5.71 7.83 -0.57
C GLY A 140 -4.90 6.69 -1.19
N TRP A 141 -5.27 5.44 -0.89
CA TRP A 141 -4.61 4.26 -1.43
C TRP A 141 -4.73 4.12 -2.94
N LEU A 142 -5.85 4.53 -3.54
CA LEU A 142 -5.98 4.61 -5.00
C LEU A 142 -4.97 5.59 -5.59
N THR A 143 -4.85 6.77 -4.99
CA THR A 143 -3.92 7.81 -5.43
C THR A 143 -2.46 7.38 -5.27
N ILE A 144 -2.11 6.78 -4.11
CA ILE A 144 -0.77 6.25 -3.82
C ILE A 144 -0.43 5.12 -4.80
N SER A 145 -1.36 4.20 -5.05
CA SER A 145 -1.16 3.06 -5.96
C SER A 145 -0.96 3.53 -7.40
N ALA A 146 -1.80 4.45 -7.87
CA ALA A 146 -1.67 5.02 -9.22
C ALA A 146 -0.33 5.73 -9.37
N THR A 147 0.04 6.58 -8.41
CA THR A 147 1.32 7.29 -8.42
C THR A 147 2.49 6.31 -8.45
N THR A 148 2.48 5.30 -7.57
CA THR A 148 3.52 4.26 -7.50
C THR A 148 3.63 3.48 -8.82
N ALA A 149 2.51 3.08 -9.40
CA ALA A 149 2.46 2.35 -10.66
C ALA A 149 2.89 3.19 -11.87
N THR A 150 2.76 4.52 -11.82
CA THR A 150 3.28 5.43 -12.85
C THR A 150 4.80 5.53 -12.85
N LEU A 151 5.45 5.46 -11.67
CA LEU A 151 6.90 5.69 -11.54
C LEU A 151 7.78 4.86 -12.51
N PRO A 152 7.53 3.55 -12.72
CA PRO A 152 8.34 2.77 -13.63
C PRO A 152 7.91 2.87 -15.11
N VAL A 153 6.78 3.50 -15.45
CA VAL A 153 6.21 3.46 -16.81
C VAL A 153 7.16 4.02 -17.88
N ALA A 154 7.96 5.03 -17.53
CA ALA A 154 8.93 5.62 -18.46
C ALA A 154 10.17 4.74 -18.71
N VAL A 155 10.36 3.68 -17.90
CA VAL A 155 11.57 2.85 -17.86
C VAL A 155 11.26 1.34 -17.90
N LEU A 156 10.01 0.97 -18.15
CA LEU A 156 9.53 -0.39 -18.41
C LEU A 156 9.43 -0.64 -19.91
#